data_AF-A0A317X4E5-F1
#
_entry.id   AF-A0A317X4E5-F1
#
_cell.length_a   1.000
_cell.length_b   1.000
_cell.length_c   1.000
_cell.angle_alpha   90.00
_cell.angle_beta   90.00
_cell.angle_gamma   90.00
#
_symmetry.space_group_name_H-M   'P 1'
#
loop_
_entity.id
_entity.type
_entity.pdbx_description
1 polymer ?
#
loop_
_entity_poly.entity_id
_entity_poly.type
_entity_poly.pdbx_seq_one_letter_code
_entity_poly.pdbx_strand_id
1 'polypeptide(L)'
;MAIYRVTPFESQKEPDELFRRDGFFIAPNASQKPARMDLSTWTEVNIMPFDIFETLGLELEKTSDVLQPHLAKGDDCIINTVGIARGVLWAFKGKNLAYQTDFYVIREEGWCDVIIGWPTIRNYDMIDHPFFRRRDCLRRQGNAPEWLEELRSLFTARDPSMRPDINDKYGSFNLTYNVSTVAAKKDIHFYRMLVSFHTTVNMMSARVYRDLKLDKKLCQDPLIPVLGYGDCTPIGVAELEWGFNTGKKLYQETFYIVEGIEYDLLLKMPSSALSEASSIG
;
A
#
# COMPACT_ATOMS: atom_id res chain seq x y z
N MET A 1 -6.97 -13.85 -21.94
CA MET A 1 -7.18 -12.45 -21.59
C MET A 1 -7.48 -12.35 -20.12
N ALA A 2 -6.45 -12.08 -19.33
CA ALA A 2 -6.57 -11.66 -17.95
C ALA A 2 -6.69 -10.13 -17.88
N ILE A 3 -7.29 -9.64 -16.80
CA ILE A 3 -7.36 -8.21 -16.47
C ILE A 3 -6.57 -8.03 -15.17
N TYR A 4 -5.54 -7.21 -15.19
CA TYR A 4 -4.72 -6.91 -14.02
C TYR A 4 -4.95 -5.50 -13.51
N ARG A 5 -4.98 -5.35 -12.20
CA ARG A 5 -5.14 -4.06 -11.54
C ARG A 5 -3.80 -3.37 -11.31
N VAL A 6 -3.76 -2.07 -11.58
CA VAL A 6 -2.54 -1.27 -11.48
C VAL A 6 -2.80 0.07 -10.79
N THR A 7 -1.76 0.66 -10.21
CA THR A 7 -1.88 1.96 -9.52
C THR A 7 -2.01 3.10 -10.55
N PRO A 8 -3.02 3.97 -10.46
CA PRO A 8 -3.11 5.15 -11.34
C PRO A 8 -2.09 6.23 -10.92
N PHE A 9 -1.26 6.65 -11.88
CA PHE A 9 -0.18 7.63 -11.65
C PHE A 9 -0.70 9.04 -11.31
N GLU A 10 -1.81 9.47 -11.90
CA GLU A 10 -2.37 10.82 -11.66
C GLU A 10 -2.83 11.05 -10.21
N SER A 11 -3.01 9.99 -9.42
CA SER A 11 -3.45 10.12 -8.02
C SER A 11 -2.31 10.41 -7.04
N GLN A 12 -1.04 10.36 -7.47
CA GLN A 12 0.12 10.65 -6.64
C GLN A 12 0.88 11.85 -7.20
N LYS A 13 0.39 13.06 -6.96
CA LYS A 13 1.15 14.29 -7.26
C LYS A 13 2.48 14.37 -6.49
N GLU A 14 2.59 13.63 -5.40
CA GLU A 14 3.87 13.29 -4.78
C GLU A 14 3.83 11.80 -4.40
N PRO A 15 4.36 10.90 -5.24
CA PRO A 15 4.52 9.51 -4.82
C PRO A 15 5.46 9.52 -3.62
N ASP A 16 5.01 8.91 -2.54
CA ASP A 16 5.74 8.84 -1.28
C ASP A 16 7.16 8.35 -1.59
N GLU A 17 8.18 9.22 -1.46
CA GLU A 17 9.58 8.95 -1.85
C GLU A 17 10.13 7.67 -1.18
N LEU A 18 9.43 7.21 -0.15
CA LEU A 18 9.59 5.95 0.54
C LEU A 18 9.67 4.73 -0.39
N PHE A 19 8.86 4.65 -1.45
CA PHE A 19 8.75 3.44 -2.30
C PHE A 19 9.48 3.54 -3.64
N ARG A 20 10.15 4.66 -3.86
CA ARG A 20 10.81 5.01 -5.10
C ARG A 20 12.32 4.94 -4.95
N ARG A 21 12.99 4.17 -5.80
CA ARG A 21 14.43 3.91 -5.69
C ARG A 21 15.09 3.91 -7.04
N ASP A 22 16.35 4.35 -7.08
CA ASP A 22 17.18 4.19 -8.26
C ASP A 22 17.58 2.73 -8.41
N GLY A 23 17.47 2.22 -9.63
CA GLY A 23 17.90 0.89 -10.00
C GLY A 23 18.43 0.87 -11.42
N PHE A 24 18.66 -0.34 -11.92
CA PHE A 24 19.05 -0.57 -13.29
C PHE A 24 18.57 -1.93 -13.76
N PHE A 25 18.30 -2.03 -15.05
CA PHE A 25 18.14 -3.30 -15.74
C PHE A 25 19.48 -3.79 -16.27
N ILE A 26 19.61 -5.10 -16.39
CA ILE A 26 20.79 -5.77 -16.91
C ILE A 26 20.38 -6.42 -18.24
N ALA A 27 20.87 -5.87 -19.35
CA ALA A 27 20.62 -6.39 -20.68
C ALA A 27 21.37 -7.72 -20.93
N PRO A 28 20.99 -8.50 -21.95
CA PRO A 28 21.68 -9.76 -22.29
C PRO A 28 23.18 -9.59 -22.59
N ASN A 29 23.58 -8.43 -23.10
CA ASN A 29 24.98 -8.06 -23.33
C ASN A 29 25.70 -7.55 -22.05
N ALA A 30 25.11 -7.75 -20.88
CA ALA A 30 25.57 -7.26 -19.57
C ALA A 30 25.66 -5.72 -19.42
N SER A 31 25.18 -4.95 -20.40
CA SER A 31 25.04 -3.50 -20.24
C SER A 31 23.94 -3.18 -19.23
N GLN A 32 24.09 -2.05 -18.55
CA GLN A 32 23.14 -1.59 -17.54
C GLN A 32 22.35 -0.39 -18.05
N LYS A 33 21.03 -0.44 -17.93
CA LYS A 33 20.14 0.69 -18.21
C LYS A 33 19.60 1.24 -16.89
N PRO A 34 20.00 2.44 -16.46
CA PRO A 34 19.45 3.07 -15.27
C PRO A 34 17.94 3.26 -15.39
N ALA A 35 17.23 3.09 -14.29
CA ALA A 35 15.80 3.29 -14.20
C ALA A 35 15.40 3.74 -12.78
N ARG A 36 14.32 4.50 -12.69
CA ARG A 36 13.64 4.74 -11.40
C ARG A 36 12.60 3.65 -11.20
N MET A 37 12.63 3.02 -10.03
CA MET A 37 11.81 1.85 -9.70
C MET A 37 10.88 2.20 -8.54
N ASP A 38 9.58 2.14 -8.82
CA ASP A 38 8.51 2.38 -7.87
C ASP A 38 7.95 1.04 -7.39
N LEU A 39 8.04 0.80 -6.09
CA LEU A 39 7.45 -0.37 -5.44
C LEU A 39 5.97 -0.10 -5.20
N SER A 40 5.09 -0.84 -5.89
CA SER A 40 3.66 -0.74 -5.67
C SER A 40 3.07 -2.04 -5.14
N THR A 41 2.48 -1.96 -3.96
CA THR A 41 1.70 -3.05 -3.34
C THR A 41 0.30 -3.20 -3.95
N TRP A 42 -0.05 -2.34 -4.91
CA TRP A 42 -1.36 -2.27 -5.57
C TRP A 42 -1.31 -2.66 -7.03
N THR A 43 -0.11 -2.83 -7.56
CA THR A 43 0.07 -3.24 -8.95
C THR A 43 0.25 -4.74 -8.95
N GLU A 44 -0.68 -5.46 -9.59
CA GLU A 44 -0.69 -6.92 -9.63
C GLU A 44 0.39 -7.50 -10.57
N VAL A 45 1.09 -6.64 -11.30
CA VAL A 45 2.13 -7.02 -12.26
C VAL A 45 3.30 -6.04 -12.19
N ASN A 46 4.45 -6.40 -12.74
CA ASN A 46 5.51 -5.41 -12.97
C ASN A 46 5.27 -4.72 -14.32
N ILE A 47 5.56 -3.42 -14.37
CA ILE A 47 5.34 -2.58 -15.56
C ILE A 47 6.66 -1.93 -15.95
N MET A 48 6.96 -1.98 -17.25
CA MET A 48 8.12 -1.35 -17.85
C MET A 48 7.69 -0.45 -19.02
N PRO A 49 8.19 0.79 -19.07
CA PRO A 49 8.07 1.65 -20.25
C PRO A 49 8.71 1.05 -21.52
N PHE A 50 8.08 1.28 -22.67
CA PHE A 50 8.54 0.73 -23.95
C PHE A 50 9.96 1.20 -24.35
N ASP A 51 10.34 2.42 -24.01
CA ASP A 51 11.68 2.98 -24.32
C ASP A 51 12.81 2.24 -23.58
N ILE A 52 12.57 1.85 -22.32
CA ILE A 52 13.48 1.00 -21.54
C ILE A 52 13.58 -0.37 -22.19
N PHE A 53 12.44 -0.98 -22.52
CA PHE A 53 12.40 -2.28 -23.20
C PHE A 53 13.19 -2.26 -24.51
N GLU A 54 12.96 -1.26 -25.36
CA GLU A 54 13.61 -1.11 -26.67
C GLU A 54 15.13 -0.96 -26.50
N THR A 55 15.57 -0.18 -25.50
CA THR A 55 17.01 -0.02 -25.21
C THR A 55 17.67 -1.33 -24.78
N LEU A 56 16.95 -2.21 -24.07
CA LEU A 56 17.50 -3.45 -23.55
C LEU A 56 17.61 -4.56 -24.60
N GLY A 57 16.94 -4.43 -25.74
CA GLY A 57 16.95 -5.42 -26.82
C GLY A 57 16.39 -6.77 -26.38
N LEU A 58 15.37 -6.76 -25.52
CA LEU A 58 14.74 -7.97 -24.97
C LEU A 58 13.77 -8.58 -25.99
N GLU A 59 13.51 -9.89 -25.84
CA GLU A 59 12.43 -10.55 -26.56
C GLU A 59 11.07 -10.18 -25.95
N LEU A 60 10.07 -9.98 -26.81
CA LEU A 60 8.71 -9.63 -26.40
C LEU A 60 7.75 -10.77 -26.71
N GLU A 61 7.14 -11.32 -25.67
CA GLU A 61 6.05 -12.28 -25.80
C GLU A 61 4.74 -11.53 -26.03
N LYS A 62 3.99 -11.91 -27.07
CA LYS A 62 2.67 -11.32 -27.33
C LYS A 62 1.68 -11.73 -26.24
N THR A 63 0.91 -10.77 -25.73
CA THR A 63 -0.20 -11.04 -24.83
C THR A 63 -1.48 -10.36 -25.32
N SER A 64 -2.62 -10.87 -24.84
CA SER A 64 -3.95 -10.26 -24.98
C SER A 64 -4.43 -9.65 -23.67
N ASP A 65 -3.58 -9.67 -22.64
CA ASP A 65 -3.94 -9.19 -21.31
C ASP A 65 -3.97 -7.66 -21.26
N VAL A 66 -4.86 -7.15 -20.42
CA VAL A 66 -5.12 -5.72 -20.28
C VAL A 66 -4.84 -5.30 -18.85
N LEU A 67 -4.29 -4.09 -18.68
CA LEU A 67 -4.10 -3.49 -17.37
C LEU A 67 -5.19 -2.45 -17.14
N GLN A 68 -5.76 -2.41 -15.93
CA GLN A 68 -6.82 -1.51 -15.56
C GLN A 68 -6.45 -0.78 -14.26
N PRO A 69 -6.48 0.56 -14.22
CA PRO A 69 -6.20 1.30 -12.99
C PRO A 69 -7.21 0.98 -11.88
N HIS A 70 -6.74 0.94 -10.63
CA HIS A 70 -7.58 0.67 -9.46
C HIS A 70 -8.67 1.73 -9.19
N LEU A 71 -8.46 2.99 -9.61
CA LEU A 71 -9.36 4.12 -9.32
C LEU A 71 -10.11 4.66 -10.55
N ALA A 72 -10.05 3.96 -11.69
CA ALA A 72 -10.77 4.40 -12.88
C ALA A 72 -12.30 4.26 -12.65
N LYS A 73 -13.03 5.37 -12.78
CA LYS A 73 -14.50 5.34 -12.88
C LYS A 73 -14.88 4.93 -14.31
N GLY A 74 -15.38 3.72 -14.46
CA GLY A 74 -15.86 3.18 -15.75
C GLY A 74 -14.85 2.25 -16.44
N ASP A 75 -15.35 1.41 -17.35
CA ASP A 75 -14.59 0.41 -18.09
C ASP A 75 -13.63 1.01 -19.14
N ASP A 76 -13.63 2.33 -19.33
CA ASP A 76 -12.98 2.99 -20.46
C ASP A 76 -11.49 3.32 -20.24
N CYS A 77 -10.96 3.17 -19.03
CA CYS A 77 -9.53 3.41 -18.76
C CYS A 77 -8.76 2.08 -18.81
N ILE A 78 -8.50 1.60 -20.02
CA ILE A 78 -7.67 0.41 -20.27
C ILE A 78 -6.30 0.86 -20.75
N ILE A 79 -5.26 0.28 -20.14
CA ILE A 79 -3.87 0.47 -20.56
C ILE A 79 -3.51 -0.65 -21.51
N ASN A 80 -3.08 -0.26 -22.70
CA ASN A 80 -2.75 -1.25 -23.72
C ASN A 80 -1.31 -1.75 -23.52
N THR A 81 -1.21 -3.05 -23.28
CA THR A 81 0.09 -3.72 -23.20
C THR A 81 0.62 -4.01 -24.60
N VAL A 82 1.91 -3.80 -24.81
CA VAL A 82 2.59 -4.19 -26.06
C VAL A 82 2.89 -5.68 -26.05
N GLY A 83 3.16 -6.23 -24.86
CA GLY A 83 3.58 -7.61 -24.65
C GLY A 83 4.18 -7.80 -23.25
N ILE A 84 4.78 -8.96 -23.04
CA ILE A 84 5.47 -9.32 -21.80
C ILE A 84 6.94 -9.57 -22.12
N ALA A 85 7.84 -8.85 -21.43
CA ALA A 85 9.26 -9.15 -21.42
C ALA A 85 9.52 -10.16 -20.28
N ARG A 86 9.97 -11.37 -20.63
CA ARG A 86 10.14 -12.47 -19.68
C ARG A 86 11.53 -12.50 -19.06
N GLY A 87 11.62 -12.91 -17.80
CA GLY A 87 12.88 -13.23 -17.13
C GLY A 87 13.88 -12.08 -17.10
N VAL A 88 13.41 -10.84 -17.02
CA VAL A 88 14.25 -9.64 -17.07
C VAL A 88 15.05 -9.50 -15.79
N LEU A 89 16.36 -9.30 -15.95
CA LEU A 89 17.27 -9.05 -14.84
C LEU A 89 17.32 -7.58 -14.47
N TRP A 90 17.25 -7.29 -13.18
CA TRP A 90 17.28 -5.93 -12.65
C TRP A 90 17.83 -5.87 -11.23
N ALA A 91 18.27 -4.70 -10.78
CA ALA A 91 18.80 -4.50 -9.44
C ALA A 91 18.57 -3.06 -8.95
N PHE A 92 18.60 -2.88 -7.63
CA PHE A 92 18.65 -1.55 -7.03
C PHE A 92 20.08 -1.04 -6.98
N LYS A 93 20.26 0.27 -7.20
CA LYS A 93 21.56 0.92 -7.06
C LYS A 93 22.07 0.76 -5.62
N GLY A 94 23.32 0.36 -5.47
CA GLY A 94 23.94 0.09 -4.16
C GLY A 94 23.66 -1.29 -3.57
N LYS A 95 22.95 -2.18 -4.30
CA LYS A 95 22.82 -3.61 -3.95
C LYS A 95 23.66 -4.49 -4.88
N ASN A 96 24.33 -5.48 -4.29
CA ASN A 96 24.96 -6.59 -5.02
C ASN A 96 23.99 -7.77 -5.27
N LEU A 97 22.68 -7.48 -5.34
CA LEU A 97 21.65 -8.49 -5.56
C LEU A 97 20.85 -8.10 -6.79
N ALA A 98 20.88 -8.96 -7.80
CA ALA A 98 20.00 -8.89 -8.95
C ALA A 98 18.77 -9.77 -8.72
N TYR A 99 17.64 -9.33 -9.26
CA TYR A 99 16.36 -9.99 -9.27
C TYR A 99 16.01 -10.35 -10.72
N GLN A 100 15.11 -11.32 -10.87
CA GLN A 100 14.66 -11.77 -12.18
C GLN A 100 13.13 -11.84 -12.22
N THR A 101 12.49 -11.03 -13.05
CA THR A 101 11.03 -10.98 -13.12
C THR A 101 10.51 -10.68 -14.51
N ASP A 102 9.23 -10.97 -14.72
CA ASP A 102 8.52 -10.62 -15.94
C ASP A 102 7.95 -9.21 -15.84
N PHE A 103 7.93 -8.47 -16.95
CA PHE A 103 7.38 -7.12 -17.04
C PHE A 103 6.38 -7.01 -18.18
N TYR A 104 5.23 -6.41 -17.90
CA TYR A 104 4.35 -5.91 -18.94
C TYR A 104 4.93 -4.63 -19.51
N VAL A 105 5.03 -4.58 -20.84
CA VAL A 105 5.58 -3.43 -21.55
C VAL A 105 4.45 -2.53 -22.00
N ILE A 106 4.51 -1.24 -21.69
CA ILE A 106 3.48 -0.25 -22.07
C ILE A 106 4.08 0.88 -22.90
N ARG A 107 3.29 1.45 -23.84
CA ARG A 107 3.70 2.55 -24.72
C ARG A 107 3.24 3.94 -24.26
N GLU A 108 2.45 4.01 -23.21
CA GLU A 108 1.89 5.27 -22.73
C GLU A 108 3.01 6.15 -22.17
N GLU A 109 3.30 7.24 -22.87
CA GLU A 109 4.32 8.20 -22.47
C GLU A 109 3.88 8.95 -21.21
N GLY A 110 4.82 9.15 -20.28
CA GLY A 110 4.58 9.87 -19.02
C GLY A 110 3.70 9.12 -18.01
N TRP A 111 3.34 7.86 -18.29
CA TRP A 111 2.39 7.10 -17.48
C TRP A 111 3.00 6.59 -16.19
N CYS A 112 4.26 6.14 -16.21
CA CYS A 112 5.04 5.85 -15.00
C CYS A 112 6.52 5.65 -15.33
N ASP A 113 7.37 5.67 -14.29
CA ASP A 113 8.67 5.01 -14.34
C ASP A 113 8.47 3.47 -14.34
N VAL A 114 9.44 2.68 -13.87
CA VAL A 114 9.26 1.22 -13.74
C VAL A 114 8.48 0.92 -12.47
N ILE A 115 7.41 0.12 -12.57
CA ILE A 115 6.66 -0.34 -11.40
C ILE A 115 7.04 -1.78 -11.09
N ILE A 116 7.48 -2.01 -9.86
CA ILE A 116 7.65 -3.33 -9.27
C ILE A 116 6.37 -3.67 -8.51
N GLY A 117 5.61 -4.61 -9.05
CA GLY A 117 4.31 -5.00 -8.52
C GLY A 117 4.40 -5.88 -7.28
N TRP A 118 3.25 -6.03 -6.63
CA TRP A 118 3.10 -6.77 -5.38
C TRP A 118 3.62 -8.20 -5.43
N PRO A 119 3.36 -9.01 -6.49
CA PRO A 119 3.87 -10.37 -6.53
C PRO A 119 5.39 -10.44 -6.42
N THR A 120 6.10 -9.52 -7.08
CA THR A 120 7.57 -9.43 -7.02
C THR A 120 8.05 -8.99 -5.65
N ILE A 121 7.43 -7.94 -5.10
CA ILE A 121 7.75 -7.43 -3.76
C ILE A 121 7.64 -8.56 -2.74
N ARG A 122 6.58 -9.38 -2.84
CA ARG A 122 6.35 -10.53 -1.97
C ARG A 122 7.34 -11.66 -2.22
N ASN A 123 7.57 -12.05 -3.48
CA ASN A 123 8.43 -13.18 -3.82
C ASN A 123 9.89 -12.98 -3.38
N TYR A 124 10.33 -11.73 -3.23
CA TYR A 124 11.67 -11.37 -2.78
C TYR A 124 11.72 -10.75 -1.38
N ASP A 125 10.62 -10.83 -0.62
CA ASP A 125 10.50 -10.28 0.74
C ASP A 125 11.01 -8.83 0.85
N MET A 126 10.71 -8.01 -0.16
CA MET A 126 11.28 -6.67 -0.27
C MET A 126 10.79 -5.73 0.84
N ILE A 127 9.59 -5.91 1.39
CA ILE A 127 9.11 -5.08 2.51
C ILE A 127 9.95 -5.29 3.78
N ASP A 128 10.34 -6.53 4.05
CA ASP A 128 11.06 -6.88 5.28
C ASP A 128 12.58 -6.74 5.16
N HIS A 129 13.09 -6.55 3.95
CA HIS A 129 14.52 -6.50 3.73
C HIS A 129 15.12 -5.17 4.28
N PRO A 130 16.23 -5.22 5.06
CA PRO A 130 16.83 -4.05 5.73
C PRO A 130 17.09 -2.82 4.85
N PHE A 131 17.46 -3.06 3.58
CA PHE A 131 17.61 -2.02 2.57
C PHE A 131 16.35 -1.16 2.31
N PHE A 132 15.16 -1.77 2.40
CA PHE A 132 13.88 -1.06 2.26
C PHE A 132 13.33 -0.63 3.63
N ARG A 133 13.70 -1.34 4.71
CA ARG A 133 13.53 -0.87 6.09
C ARG A 133 14.46 0.31 6.36
N ARG A 134 14.11 1.52 5.91
CA ARG A 134 14.77 2.71 6.43
C ARG A 134 14.43 2.83 7.92
N ARG A 135 15.41 2.53 8.78
CA ARG A 135 15.43 3.01 10.18
C ARG A 135 15.31 4.53 10.27
N ASP A 136 15.56 5.26 9.17
CA ASP A 136 15.79 6.71 9.19
C ASP A 136 14.60 7.60 8.76
N CYS A 137 13.62 7.13 7.97
CA CYS A 137 12.40 7.95 7.71
C CYS A 137 11.51 8.03 8.95
N LEU A 138 11.51 6.95 9.71
CA LEU A 138 10.77 6.76 10.93
C LEU A 138 11.50 7.30 12.17
N ARG A 139 12.75 7.75 12.00
CA ARG A 139 13.59 8.41 13.02
C ARG A 139 13.69 9.93 12.84
N ARG A 140 13.06 10.52 11.82
CA ARG A 140 12.98 11.98 11.77
C ARG A 140 12.15 12.44 12.96
N GLN A 141 12.80 13.24 13.80
CA GLN A 141 12.34 13.73 15.09
C GLN A 141 10.92 14.27 15.01
N GLY A 142 9.98 13.43 15.44
CA GLY A 142 8.57 13.73 15.63
C GLY A 142 8.00 12.55 16.42
N ASN A 143 7.09 12.81 17.36
CA ASN A 143 6.48 11.78 18.20
C ASN A 143 5.65 10.80 17.34
N ALA A 144 6.30 9.81 16.73
CA ALA A 144 5.60 8.72 16.10
C ALA A 144 4.69 8.05 17.15
N PRO A 145 3.42 7.75 16.80
CA PRO A 145 2.51 7.18 17.77
C PRO A 145 3.04 5.81 18.21
N GLU A 146 2.94 5.52 19.51
CA GLU A 146 3.59 4.35 20.11
C GLU A 146 3.11 3.02 19.52
N TRP A 147 1.89 2.98 18.96
CA TRP A 147 1.37 1.81 18.24
C TRP A 147 2.20 1.47 17.00
N LEU A 148 2.84 2.46 16.38
CA LEU A 148 3.70 2.24 15.23
C LEU A 148 4.99 1.51 15.62
N GLU A 149 5.54 1.77 16.80
CA GLU A 149 6.71 1.03 17.30
C GLU A 149 6.34 -0.41 17.69
N GLU A 150 5.17 -0.61 18.30
CA GLU A 150 4.66 -1.97 18.57
C GLU A 150 4.42 -2.72 17.26
N LEU A 151 3.81 -2.07 16.26
CA LEU A 151 3.64 -2.62 14.92
C LEU A 151 4.97 -3.06 14.30
N ARG A 152 6.01 -2.21 14.37
CA ARG A 152 7.38 -2.56 13.91
C ARG A 152 7.94 -3.76 14.64
N SER A 153 7.71 -3.86 15.95
CA SER A 153 8.20 -4.99 16.74
C SER A 153 7.57 -6.31 16.28
N LEU A 154 6.28 -6.29 15.91
CA LEU A 154 5.57 -7.46 15.38
C LEU A 154 6.16 -7.96 14.05
N PHE A 155 6.61 -7.06 13.15
CA PHE A 155 7.34 -7.46 11.94
C PHE A 155 8.69 -8.12 12.19
N THR A 156 9.32 -7.78 13.31
CA THR A 156 10.61 -8.37 13.70
C THR A 156 10.44 -9.67 14.49
N ALA A 157 9.22 -10.01 14.89
CA ALA A 157 8.96 -11.21 15.67
C ALA A 157 9.20 -12.47 14.84
N ARG A 158 9.77 -13.50 15.50
CA ARG A 158 10.08 -14.80 14.88
C ARG A 158 8.85 -15.68 14.65
N ASP A 159 7.74 -15.39 15.32
CA ASP A 159 6.52 -16.17 15.21
C ASP A 159 5.72 -15.75 13.96
N PRO A 160 5.58 -16.64 12.94
CA PRO A 160 4.84 -16.33 11.72
C PRO A 160 3.34 -16.08 11.96
N SER A 161 2.77 -16.61 13.04
CA SER A 161 1.35 -16.38 13.39
C SER A 161 1.07 -14.95 13.86
N MET A 162 2.11 -14.19 14.22
CA MET A 162 2.04 -12.79 14.59
C MET A 162 2.22 -11.84 13.40
N ARG A 163 2.50 -12.39 12.21
CA ARG A 163 2.59 -11.59 10.99
C ARG A 163 1.20 -11.33 10.45
N PRO A 164 0.96 -10.13 9.90
CA PRO A 164 -0.30 -9.80 9.28
C PRO A 164 -0.60 -10.76 8.12
N ASP A 165 -1.86 -11.18 7.99
CA ASP A 165 -2.29 -11.97 6.83
C ASP A 165 -2.52 -11.02 5.64
N ILE A 166 -1.56 -10.97 4.73
CA ILE A 166 -1.59 -10.02 3.60
C ILE A 166 -2.55 -10.49 2.48
N ASN A 167 -3.23 -11.63 2.66
CA ASN A 167 -3.97 -12.29 1.60
C ASN A 167 -5.46 -12.43 1.94
N ASP A 168 -6.20 -11.33 1.87
CA ASP A 168 -7.65 -11.37 1.93
C ASP A 168 -8.30 -10.96 0.60
N LYS A 169 -9.59 -11.29 0.46
CA LYS A 169 -10.42 -10.99 -0.72
C LYS A 169 -10.52 -9.49 -1.06
N TYR A 170 -9.94 -8.63 -0.23
CA TYR A 170 -9.94 -7.18 -0.40
C TYR A 170 -8.67 -6.68 -1.10
N GLY A 171 -7.74 -7.59 -1.44
CA GLY A 171 -6.63 -7.43 -2.38
C GLY A 171 -6.22 -6.00 -2.64
N SER A 172 -5.49 -5.37 -1.70
CA SER A 172 -4.84 -4.05 -1.84
C SER A 172 -4.43 -3.39 -0.51
N PHE A 173 -4.66 -4.02 0.64
CA PHE A 173 -4.21 -3.45 1.93
C PHE A 173 -2.77 -3.79 2.22
N ASN A 174 -2.04 -2.82 2.78
CA ASN A 174 -0.63 -3.01 3.05
C ASN A 174 -0.43 -4.08 4.11
N LEU A 175 -1.28 -4.14 5.15
CA LEU A 175 -1.21 -5.08 6.26
C LEU A 175 -2.59 -5.36 6.88
N THR A 176 -2.79 -6.56 7.44
CA THR A 176 -4.04 -6.99 8.10
C THR A 176 -3.76 -7.58 9.48
N TYR A 177 -4.41 -7.08 10.52
CA TYR A 177 -4.21 -7.53 11.91
C TYR A 177 -5.53 -7.86 12.60
N ASN A 178 -5.49 -8.81 13.52
CA ASN A 178 -6.54 -8.97 14.52
C ASN A 178 -6.24 -8.03 15.69
N VAL A 179 -7.16 -7.11 15.97
CA VAL A 179 -7.08 -6.18 17.09
C VAL A 179 -8.14 -6.51 18.11
N SER A 180 -7.81 -6.31 19.37
CA SER A 180 -8.78 -6.26 20.46
C SER A 180 -9.28 -4.83 20.61
N THR A 181 -10.57 -4.66 20.86
CA THR A 181 -11.16 -3.35 21.17
C THR A 181 -11.93 -3.43 22.47
N VAL A 182 -11.87 -2.37 23.26
CA VAL A 182 -12.61 -2.30 24.52
C VAL A 182 -13.88 -1.48 24.30
N ALA A 183 -15.03 -2.13 24.45
CA ALA A 183 -16.32 -1.45 24.42
C ALA A 183 -16.60 -0.75 25.76
N ALA A 184 -17.58 0.17 25.79
CA ALA A 184 -18.01 0.89 27.00
C ALA A 184 -18.36 -0.01 28.21
N LYS A 185 -18.66 -1.29 27.97
CA LYS A 185 -18.95 -2.30 29.00
C LYS A 185 -17.75 -3.13 29.46
N LYS A 186 -16.54 -2.82 28.98
CA LYS A 186 -15.30 -3.61 29.16
C LYS A 186 -15.33 -5.00 28.53
N ASP A 187 -16.28 -5.27 27.64
CA ASP A 187 -16.26 -6.46 26.80
C ASP A 187 -15.16 -6.29 25.74
N ILE A 188 -14.35 -7.33 25.57
CA ILE A 188 -13.30 -7.38 24.55
C ILE A 188 -13.89 -7.96 23.28
N HIS A 189 -13.85 -7.17 22.21
CA HIS A 189 -14.24 -7.60 20.88
C HIS A 189 -13.01 -7.73 19.99
N PHE A 190 -13.04 -8.68 19.05
CA PHE A 190 -11.96 -8.88 18.09
C PHE A 190 -12.45 -8.46 16.71
N TYR A 191 -11.70 -7.55 16.10
CA TYR A 191 -11.94 -7.06 14.75
C TYR A 191 -10.69 -7.17 13.91
N ARG A 192 -10.89 -7.17 12.60
CA ARG A 192 -9.80 -7.14 11.65
C ARG A 192 -9.48 -5.70 11.26
N MET A 193 -8.30 -5.23 11.62
CA MET A 193 -7.79 -3.92 11.26
C MET A 193 -6.83 -4.01 10.08
N LEU A 194 -7.15 -3.28 9.04
CA LEU A 194 -6.31 -3.07 7.88
C LEU A 194 -5.48 -1.81 8.11
N VAL A 195 -4.24 -1.81 7.64
CA VAL A 195 -3.35 -0.65 7.73
C VAL A 195 -2.95 -0.23 6.33
N SER A 196 -3.09 1.06 6.01
CA SER A 196 -2.80 1.57 4.67
C SER A 196 -1.95 2.84 4.67
N PHE A 197 -0.96 2.90 3.79
CA PHE A 197 -0.17 4.11 3.50
C PHE A 197 -0.89 5.11 2.60
N HIS A 198 -2.03 4.72 2.04
CA HIS A 198 -2.70 5.46 0.97
C HIS A 198 -4.00 6.11 1.43
N THR A 199 -4.34 5.97 2.72
CA THR A 199 -5.42 6.73 3.36
C THR A 199 -4.82 7.78 4.29
N THR A 200 -5.44 8.94 4.32
CA THR A 200 -5.12 10.03 5.27
C THR A 200 -6.02 10.01 6.50
N VAL A 201 -6.99 9.10 6.54
CA VAL A 201 -8.01 8.99 7.60
C VAL A 201 -8.16 7.55 8.08
N ASN A 202 -8.50 7.41 9.37
CA ASN A 202 -8.90 6.13 9.94
C ASN A 202 -10.38 5.89 9.65
N MET A 203 -10.78 4.66 9.32
CA MET A 203 -12.17 4.32 9.02
C MET A 203 -12.63 3.10 9.79
N MET A 204 -13.91 3.08 10.13
CA MET A 204 -14.60 1.99 10.81
C MET A 204 -15.90 1.70 10.07
N SER A 205 -16.25 0.44 9.89
CA SER A 205 -17.55 0.11 9.31
C SER A 205 -18.69 0.48 10.26
N ALA A 206 -19.81 0.91 9.69
CA ALA A 206 -21.05 1.13 10.44
C ALA A 206 -21.52 -0.11 11.23
N ARG A 207 -21.11 -1.32 10.80
CA ARG A 207 -21.33 -2.56 11.54
C ARG A 207 -20.55 -2.56 12.87
N VAL A 208 -19.23 -2.38 12.82
CA VAL A 208 -18.37 -2.36 14.02
C VAL A 208 -18.83 -1.28 15.00
N TYR A 209 -19.15 -0.09 14.49
CA TYR A 209 -19.70 0.99 15.30
C TYR A 209 -20.99 0.58 16.04
N ARG A 210 -21.94 -0.07 15.36
CA ARG A 210 -23.20 -0.55 15.97
C ARG A 210 -22.95 -1.67 16.97
N ASP A 211 -22.03 -2.58 16.65
CA ASP A 211 -21.69 -3.73 17.50
C ASP A 211 -21.07 -3.25 18.82
N LEU A 212 -20.18 -2.26 18.77
CA LEU A 212 -19.50 -1.68 19.94
C LEU A 212 -20.32 -0.64 20.70
N LYS A 213 -21.39 -0.10 20.09
CA LYS A 213 -22.26 0.94 20.67
C LYS A 213 -21.46 2.16 21.14
N LEU A 214 -20.53 2.61 20.30
CA LEU A 214 -19.68 3.77 20.59
C LEU A 214 -20.50 5.06 20.57
N ASP A 215 -19.98 6.10 21.22
CA ASP A 215 -20.55 7.43 21.15
C ASP A 215 -20.20 8.08 19.81
N LYS A 216 -21.23 8.35 18.99
CA LYS A 216 -21.07 9.00 17.69
C LYS A 216 -21.12 10.51 17.81
N LYS A 217 -20.07 11.17 17.32
CA LYS A 217 -20.08 12.62 17.06
C LYS A 217 -20.49 12.86 15.60
N LEU A 218 -21.30 13.91 15.38
CA LEU A 218 -21.66 14.34 14.03
C LEU A 218 -20.40 14.79 13.30
N CYS A 219 -20.24 14.32 12.06
CA CYS A 219 -19.16 14.71 11.18
C CYS A 219 -19.70 15.80 10.23
N GLN A 220 -19.00 16.93 10.14
CA GLN A 220 -19.27 17.99 9.17
C GLN A 220 -18.32 17.93 7.97
N ASP A 221 -17.37 16.99 7.99
CA ASP A 221 -16.35 16.91 6.96
C ASP A 221 -16.96 16.48 5.62
N PRO A 222 -16.49 17.05 4.50
CA PRO A 222 -16.90 16.63 3.18
C PRO A 222 -16.44 15.19 2.89
N LEU A 223 -16.88 14.69 1.73
CA LEU A 223 -16.57 13.35 1.22
C LEU A 223 -15.13 12.91 1.52
N ILE A 224 -14.97 11.72 2.09
CA ILE A 224 -13.68 11.11 2.36
C ILE A 224 -13.37 10.04 1.30
N PRO A 225 -12.13 9.94 0.79
CA PRO A 225 -11.75 8.92 -0.17
C PRO A 225 -11.71 7.55 0.52
N VAL A 226 -12.64 6.66 0.17
CA VAL A 226 -12.76 5.31 0.72
C VAL A 226 -12.18 4.30 -0.24
N LEU A 227 -11.39 3.39 0.30
CA LEU A 227 -10.60 2.55 -0.56
C LEU A 227 -11.40 1.49 -1.30
N GLY A 228 -11.37 1.53 -2.64
CA GLY A 228 -12.13 0.63 -3.51
C GLY A 228 -13.60 1.02 -3.69
N TYR A 229 -14.06 2.07 -3.00
CA TYR A 229 -15.44 2.56 -3.04
C TYR A 229 -15.54 4.01 -3.54
N GLY A 230 -14.41 4.70 -3.71
CA GLY A 230 -14.36 6.11 -4.10
C GLY A 230 -14.75 7.02 -2.93
N ASP A 231 -15.09 8.26 -3.27
CA ASP A 231 -15.45 9.29 -2.28
C ASP A 231 -16.80 8.98 -1.62
N CYS A 232 -16.83 8.87 -0.29
CA CYS A 232 -18.03 8.55 0.49
C CYS A 232 -18.30 9.58 1.59
N THR A 233 -19.57 9.78 1.93
CA THR A 233 -19.97 10.62 3.07
C THR A 233 -19.94 9.80 4.36
N PRO A 234 -19.10 10.15 5.35
CA PRO A 234 -19.11 9.47 6.64
C PRO A 234 -20.41 9.77 7.40
N ILE A 235 -20.95 8.77 8.10
CA ILE A 235 -22.19 8.91 8.90
C ILE A 235 -21.93 9.49 10.31
N GLY A 236 -20.67 9.70 10.66
CA GLY A 236 -20.17 10.26 11.91
C GLY A 236 -18.71 9.92 12.17
N VAL A 237 -18.20 10.33 13.32
CA VAL A 237 -16.90 9.92 13.84
C VAL A 237 -17.06 9.35 15.25
N ALA A 238 -16.22 8.37 15.60
CA ALA A 238 -16.17 7.78 16.93
C ALA A 238 -14.72 7.58 17.37
N GLU A 239 -14.49 7.71 18.67
CA GLU A 239 -13.23 7.32 19.31
C GLU A 239 -13.28 5.83 19.65
N LEU A 240 -12.18 5.14 19.40
CA LEU A 240 -12.04 3.71 19.66
C LEU A 240 -10.76 3.46 20.44
N GLU A 241 -10.89 2.75 21.56
CA GLU A 241 -9.76 2.12 22.24
C GLU A 241 -9.51 0.73 21.66
N TRP A 242 -8.30 0.51 21.14
CA TRP A 242 -7.90 -0.70 20.45
C TRP A 242 -6.47 -1.11 20.81
N GLY A 243 -6.14 -2.39 20.70
CA GLY A 243 -4.79 -2.90 20.90
C GLY A 243 -4.52 -4.10 19.99
N PHE A 244 -3.26 -4.43 19.77
CA PHE A 244 -2.92 -5.70 19.11
C PHE A 244 -3.35 -6.86 20.00
N ASN A 245 -3.89 -7.95 19.43
CA ASN A 245 -4.38 -9.10 20.21
C ASN A 245 -3.32 -9.70 21.17
N THR A 246 -2.05 -9.50 20.88
CA THR A 246 -0.90 -9.96 21.66
C THR A 246 -0.40 -8.94 22.69
N GLY A 247 -0.88 -7.69 22.61
CA GLY A 247 -0.48 -6.57 23.45
C GLY A 247 -1.43 -6.36 24.63
N LYS A 248 -0.88 -5.93 25.77
CA LYS A 248 -1.70 -5.41 26.88
C LYS A 248 -2.02 -3.92 26.73
N LYS A 249 -1.38 -3.27 25.76
CA LYS A 249 -1.45 -1.83 25.54
C LYS A 249 -2.66 -1.52 24.66
N LEU A 250 -3.39 -0.50 25.06
CA LEU A 250 -4.48 0.06 24.29
C LEU A 250 -4.06 1.44 23.79
N TYR A 251 -4.55 1.75 22.60
CA TYR A 251 -4.36 2.99 21.88
C TYR A 251 -5.73 3.58 21.60
N GLN A 252 -5.82 4.90 21.67
CA GLN A 252 -7.06 5.61 21.38
C GLN A 252 -6.88 6.37 20.08
N GLU A 253 -7.76 6.14 19.12
CA GLU A 253 -7.75 6.79 17.82
C GLU A 253 -9.17 7.19 17.42
N THR A 254 -9.28 8.24 16.61
CA THR A 254 -10.56 8.66 16.02
C THR A 254 -10.75 8.00 14.67
N PHE A 255 -11.93 7.45 14.43
CA PHE A 255 -12.31 6.77 13.19
C PHE A 255 -13.55 7.42 12.56
N TYR A 256 -13.52 7.60 11.24
CA TYR A 256 -14.71 7.92 10.46
C TYR A 256 -15.57 6.67 10.30
N ILE A 257 -16.88 6.82 10.55
CA ILE A 257 -17.83 5.72 10.42
C ILE A 257 -18.37 5.75 8.99
N VAL A 258 -18.16 4.67 8.25
CA VAL A 258 -18.55 4.54 6.84
C VAL A 258 -19.52 3.39 6.67
N GLU A 259 -20.59 3.62 5.92
CA GLU A 259 -21.57 2.60 5.56
C GLU A 259 -21.20 1.92 4.24
N GLY A 260 -21.50 0.63 4.10
CA GLY A 260 -21.26 -0.13 2.87
C GLY A 260 -19.83 -0.63 2.65
N ILE A 261 -18.87 -0.29 3.52
CA ILE A 261 -17.53 -0.89 3.46
C ILE A 261 -17.52 -2.30 4.05
N GLU A 262 -16.72 -3.18 3.44
CA GLU A 262 -16.69 -4.59 3.79
C GLU A 262 -15.59 -4.98 4.79
N TYR A 263 -14.72 -4.06 5.20
CA TYR A 263 -13.70 -4.26 6.23
C TYR A 263 -14.11 -3.67 7.59
N ASP A 264 -13.60 -4.22 8.69
CA ASP A 264 -14.01 -3.78 10.03
C ASP A 264 -13.39 -2.42 10.38
N LEU A 265 -12.05 -2.33 10.33
CA LEU A 265 -11.27 -1.16 10.66
C LEU A 265 -10.19 -0.92 9.59
N LEU A 266 -9.91 0.35 9.29
CA LEU A 266 -8.80 0.80 8.47
C LEU A 266 -8.04 1.89 9.23
N LEU A 267 -6.75 1.67 9.47
CA LEU A 267 -5.85 2.59 10.14
C LEU A 267 -4.95 3.26 9.10
N LYS A 268 -4.87 4.58 9.17
CA LYS A 268 -3.92 5.35 8.37
C LYS A 268 -2.51 5.11 8.88
N MET A 269 -1.56 4.92 7.98
CA MET A 269 -0.16 5.01 8.36
C MET A 269 0.22 6.47 8.57
N PRO A 270 1.01 6.79 9.61
CA PRO A 270 1.58 8.11 9.77
C PRO A 270 2.49 8.40 8.56
N SER A 271 2.04 9.30 7.68
CA SER A 271 2.90 9.81 6.60
C SER A 271 3.99 10.67 7.20
N SER A 272 5.24 10.52 6.75
CA SER A 272 6.34 11.40 7.17
C SER A 272 6.18 12.88 6.78
N ALA A 273 5.12 13.23 6.02
CA ALA A 273 4.89 14.55 5.47
C ALA A 273 4.14 15.55 6.38
N LEU A 274 3.79 15.21 7.62
CA LEU A 274 2.98 16.08 8.49
C LEU A 274 3.72 16.68 9.70
N SER A 275 5.06 16.71 9.70
CA SER A 275 5.81 17.39 10.78
C SER A 275 6.03 18.90 10.58
N GLU A 276 5.46 19.54 9.55
CA GLU A 276 5.67 20.98 9.30
C GLU A 276 4.45 21.90 9.51
N ALA A 277 3.28 21.38 9.87
CA ALA A 277 2.06 22.21 9.95
C ALA A 277 1.59 22.58 11.38
N SER A 278 2.40 22.45 12.42
CA SER A 278 1.97 22.78 13.81
C SER A 278 2.91 23.72 14.56
N SER A 279 3.79 24.44 13.86
CA SER A 279 4.66 25.46 14.45
C SER A 279 4.42 26.84 13.83
N ILE A 280 3.17 27.23 13.64
CA ILE A 280 2.78 28.66 13.55
C ILE A 280 1.46 28.80 14.31
N GLY A 281 1.57 29.32 15.53
CA GLY A 281 0.49 29.62 16.46
C GLY A 281 1.09 30.11 17.77
#